data_AF-N2IK20-F1
#
_entry.id   AF-N2IK20-F1
#
_cell.length_a   1.000
_cell.length_b   1.000
_cell.length_c   1.000
_cell.angle_alpha   90.00
_cell.angle_beta   90.00
_cell.angle_gamma   90.00
#
_symmetry.space_group_name_H-M   'P 1'
#
loop_
_entity.id
_entity.type
_entity.pdbx_description
1 polymer ?
#
loop_
_entity_poly.entity_id
_entity_poly.type
_entity_poly.pdbx_seq_one_letter_code
_entity_poly.pdbx_strand_id
1 'polypeptide(L)'
;MWEETVVQHIRALFGSGHTFQARNLNGEAFTVTLNNEGVDVSNLGALPFLPWTVFIETIRLLKERGGRAPVGNAMNSRLGHGELPLECVEGYVALTVYQKKIGDTVFRRRVPVTRILISAGLCDYAEGQLLLTTSFKEVANL
;
A
#
# COMPACT_ATOMS: atom_id res chain seq x y z
N MET A 1 -6.38 7.66 -17.29
CA MET A 1 -5.19 7.67 -16.40
C MET A 1 -5.46 6.62 -15.32
N TRP A 2 -4.63 5.58 -15.23
CA TRP A 2 -4.87 4.42 -14.35
C TRP A 2 -4.74 4.80 -12.87
N GLU A 3 -4.07 5.90 -12.57
CA GLU A 3 -3.91 6.48 -11.23
C GLU A 3 -5.26 6.86 -10.61
N GLU A 4 -6.13 7.52 -11.38
CA GLU A 4 -7.49 7.87 -10.95
C GLU A 4 -8.31 6.59 -10.69
N THR A 5 -8.14 5.58 -11.53
CA THR A 5 -8.79 4.28 -11.34
C THR A 5 -8.38 3.60 -10.03
N VAL A 6 -7.12 3.70 -9.62
CA VAL A 6 -6.66 3.20 -8.30
C VAL A 6 -7.43 3.88 -7.17
N VAL A 7 -7.51 5.22 -7.21
CA VAL A 7 -8.22 5.99 -6.19
C VAL A 7 -9.71 5.65 -6.19
N GLN A 8 -10.34 5.48 -7.35
CA GLN A 8 -11.75 5.11 -7.46
C GLN A 8 -12.06 3.73 -6.86
N HIS A 9 -11.21 2.73 -7.10
CA HIS A 9 -11.37 1.40 -6.50
C HIS A 9 -11.27 1.45 -4.98
N ILE A 10 -10.31 2.22 -4.45
CA ILE A 10 -10.16 2.38 -2.99
C ILE A 10 -11.35 3.16 -2.41
N ARG A 11 -11.83 4.23 -3.08
CA ARG A 11 -13.02 4.98 -2.67
C ARG A 11 -14.28 4.11 -2.65
N ALA A 12 -14.40 3.16 -3.58
CA ALA A 12 -15.54 2.25 -3.63
C ALA A 12 -15.68 1.38 -2.36
N LEU A 13 -14.59 1.14 -1.60
CA LEU A 13 -14.63 0.43 -0.32
C LEU A 13 -15.51 1.10 0.74
N PHE A 14 -15.66 2.41 0.64
CA PHE A 14 -16.40 3.20 1.62
C PHE A 14 -17.90 3.25 1.31
N GLY A 15 -18.31 2.90 0.09
CA GLY A 15 -19.71 3.01 -0.35
C GLY A 15 -20.26 4.43 -0.17
N SER A 16 -21.38 4.56 0.53
CA SER A 16 -21.95 5.85 0.96
C SER A 16 -21.41 6.35 2.31
N GLY A 17 -20.55 5.58 2.95
CA GLY A 17 -19.93 5.89 4.24
C GLY A 17 -18.59 6.61 4.10
N HIS A 18 -17.95 6.84 5.25
CA HIS A 18 -16.62 7.46 5.35
C HIS A 18 -15.57 6.53 5.96
N THR A 19 -15.96 5.33 6.39
CA THR A 19 -15.04 4.37 7.00
C THR A 19 -15.26 2.97 6.44
N PHE A 20 -14.20 2.16 6.44
CA PHE A 20 -14.31 0.71 6.28
C PHE A 20 -13.41 0.01 7.29
N GLN A 21 -13.77 -1.23 7.64
CA GLN A 21 -13.02 -2.05 8.59
C GLN A 21 -12.10 -3.02 7.85
N ALA A 22 -10.83 -3.04 8.25
CA ALA A 22 -9.85 -4.02 7.81
C ALA A 22 -9.27 -4.78 9.00
N ARG A 23 -8.54 -5.87 8.74
CA ARG A 23 -7.87 -6.67 9.78
C ARG A 23 -6.41 -6.85 9.46
N ASN A 24 -5.54 -6.83 10.46
CA ASN A 24 -4.13 -7.12 10.28
C ASN A 24 -3.88 -8.65 10.09
N LEU A 25 -2.62 -9.09 10.14
CA LEU A 25 -2.29 -10.52 10.00
C LEU A 25 -2.66 -11.34 11.24
N ASN A 26 -2.77 -10.70 12.41
CA ASN A 26 -3.17 -11.33 13.67
C ASN A 26 -4.70 -11.34 13.87
N GLY A 27 -5.47 -10.86 12.88
CA GLY A 27 -6.93 -10.76 12.96
C GLY A 27 -7.46 -9.54 13.71
N GLU A 28 -6.59 -8.65 14.23
CA GLU A 28 -7.01 -7.44 14.92
C GLU A 28 -7.57 -6.43 13.93
N ALA A 29 -8.73 -5.84 14.27
CA ALA A 29 -9.40 -4.87 13.44
C ALA A 29 -8.72 -3.50 13.51
N PHE A 30 -8.76 -2.77 12.39
CA PHE A 30 -8.41 -1.37 12.33
C PHE A 30 -9.36 -0.64 11.38
N THR A 31 -9.60 0.63 11.69
CA THR A 31 -10.48 1.50 10.89
C THR A 31 -9.65 2.25 9.87
N VAL A 32 -10.13 2.27 8.64
CA VAL A 32 -9.67 3.19 7.60
C VAL A 32 -10.75 4.24 7.40
N THR A 33 -10.37 5.52 7.47
CA THR A 33 -11.27 6.67 7.31
C THR A 33 -10.90 7.41 6.03
N LEU A 34 -11.88 7.68 5.18
CA LEU A 34 -11.70 8.44 3.95
C LEU A 34 -11.33 9.89 4.26
N ASN A 35 -10.31 10.36 3.55
CA ASN A 35 -9.87 11.75 3.55
C ASN A 35 -9.88 12.26 2.09
N ASN A 36 -9.89 13.59 1.88
CA ASN A 36 -9.86 14.17 0.55
C ASN A 36 -8.61 13.74 -0.23
N GLU A 37 -7.47 13.71 0.45
CA GLU A 37 -6.14 13.47 -0.13
C GLU A 37 -5.60 12.05 0.11
N GLY A 38 -6.37 11.19 0.78
CA GLY A 38 -5.92 9.86 1.14
C GLY A 38 -6.85 9.16 2.12
N VAL A 39 -6.26 8.45 3.07
CA VAL A 39 -6.98 7.80 4.16
C VAL A 39 -6.22 7.93 5.48
N ASP A 40 -6.96 8.01 6.58
CA ASP A 40 -6.42 7.91 7.93
C ASP A 40 -6.63 6.48 8.47
N VAL A 41 -5.59 5.90 9.08
CA VAL A 41 -5.61 4.50 9.55
C VAL A 41 -5.35 4.40 11.04
N SER A 42 -6.28 3.78 11.78
CA SER A 42 -6.27 3.79 13.25
C SER A 42 -5.12 3.03 13.91
N ASN A 43 -4.45 2.12 13.20
CA ASN A 43 -3.35 1.30 13.74
C ASN A 43 -1.94 1.85 13.43
N LEU A 44 -1.84 3.04 12.84
CA LEU A 44 -0.57 3.68 12.51
C LEU A 44 -0.09 4.70 13.58
N GLY A 45 -0.84 4.83 14.68
CA GLY A 45 -0.46 5.65 15.83
C GLY A 45 -0.36 7.14 15.48
N ALA A 46 0.79 7.76 15.79
CA ALA A 46 0.99 9.21 15.65
C ALA A 46 1.01 9.74 14.22
N LEU A 47 1.16 8.87 13.20
CA LEU A 47 1.16 9.26 11.79
C LEU A 47 0.16 8.41 11.00
N PRO A 48 -1.16 8.63 11.20
CA PRO A 48 -2.23 7.80 10.67
C PRO A 48 -2.47 7.97 9.17
N PHE A 49 -2.06 9.12 8.62
CA PHE A 49 -2.38 9.50 7.25
C PHE A 49 -1.55 8.76 6.20
N LEU A 50 -2.23 8.19 5.21
CA LEU A 50 -1.69 7.61 3.99
C LEU A 50 -2.25 8.39 2.78
N PRO A 51 -1.45 9.22 2.09
CA PRO A 51 -1.91 9.94 0.91
C PRO A 51 -2.20 8.97 -0.26
N TRP A 52 -3.05 9.38 -1.20
CA TRP A 52 -3.34 8.59 -2.41
C TRP A 52 -2.08 8.15 -3.18
N THR A 53 -1.04 8.99 -3.14
CA THR A 53 0.26 8.72 -3.75
C THR A 53 0.92 7.44 -3.23
N VAL A 54 0.66 7.01 -1.99
CA VAL A 54 1.14 5.71 -1.47
C VAL A 54 0.63 4.55 -2.31
N PHE A 55 -0.67 4.55 -2.64
CA PHE A 55 -1.30 3.47 -3.39
C PHE A 55 -0.92 3.55 -4.87
N ILE A 56 -0.92 4.76 -5.44
CA ILE A 56 -0.53 5.00 -6.83
C ILE A 56 0.91 4.54 -7.08
N GLU A 57 1.85 4.93 -6.21
CA GLU A 57 3.26 4.53 -6.33
C GLU A 57 3.48 3.04 -6.06
N THR A 58 2.68 2.42 -5.18
CA THR A 58 2.70 0.96 -5.03
C THR A 58 2.29 0.28 -6.33
N ILE A 59 1.20 0.70 -6.95
CA ILE A 59 0.77 0.15 -8.24
C ILE A 59 1.82 0.41 -9.31
N ARG A 60 2.40 1.61 -9.39
CA ARG A 60 3.50 1.93 -10.32
C ARG A 60 4.66 0.93 -10.20
N LEU A 61 5.15 0.70 -8.98
CA LEU A 61 6.20 -0.29 -8.72
C LEU A 61 5.80 -1.67 -9.24
N LEU A 62 4.59 -2.13 -8.93
CA LEU A 62 4.11 -3.43 -9.40
C LEU A 62 4.09 -3.50 -10.93
N LYS A 63 3.62 -2.45 -11.62
CA LYS A 63 3.63 -2.36 -13.09
C LYS A 63 5.04 -2.49 -13.66
N GLU A 64 5.98 -1.72 -13.13
CA GLU A 64 7.39 -1.73 -13.56
C GLU A 64 8.09 -3.07 -13.30
N ARG A 65 7.55 -3.89 -12.40
CA ARG A 65 8.10 -5.20 -12.00
C ARG A 65 7.33 -6.39 -12.56
N GLY A 66 6.58 -6.20 -13.65
CA GLY A 66 5.85 -7.29 -14.30
C GLY A 66 4.63 -7.76 -13.50
N GLY A 67 4.05 -6.85 -12.71
CA GLY A 67 2.83 -7.06 -11.94
C GLY A 67 3.00 -7.65 -10.55
N ARG A 68 4.23 -7.75 -10.01
CA ARG A 68 4.45 -8.24 -8.63
C ARG A 68 5.69 -7.65 -7.97
N ALA A 69 5.66 -7.51 -6.64
CA ALA A 69 6.84 -7.12 -5.84
C ALA A 69 6.75 -7.65 -4.41
N PRO A 70 7.90 -7.92 -3.73
CA PRO A 70 7.92 -8.20 -2.30
C PRO A 70 7.32 -7.05 -1.50
N VAL A 71 6.61 -7.35 -0.41
CA VAL A 71 6.02 -6.29 0.45
C VAL A 71 7.09 -5.56 1.26
N GLY A 72 8.12 -6.29 1.71
CA GLY A 72 9.16 -5.75 2.59
C GLY A 72 8.78 -5.77 4.08
N ASN A 73 9.77 -5.51 4.92
CA ASN A 73 9.61 -5.46 6.36
C ASN A 73 10.55 -4.45 7.00
N ALA A 74 10.02 -3.30 7.38
CA ALA A 74 10.74 -2.28 8.14
C ALA A 74 11.01 -2.67 9.60
N MET A 75 10.43 -3.77 10.11
CA MET A 75 10.70 -4.22 11.48
C MET A 75 12.17 -4.60 11.61
N ASN A 76 12.90 -3.86 12.45
CA ASN A 76 14.34 -4.03 12.69
C ASN A 76 15.25 -3.87 11.46
N SER A 77 14.73 -3.31 10.36
CA SER A 77 15.50 -3.04 9.14
C SER A 77 15.57 -1.53 8.86
N ARG A 78 16.63 -1.11 8.16
CA ARG A 78 16.80 0.25 7.64
C ARG A 78 16.60 0.25 6.14
N LEU A 79 16.15 1.35 5.58
CA LEU A 79 15.88 1.45 4.14
C LEU A 79 17.12 1.08 3.32
N GLY A 80 16.97 0.17 2.36
CA GLY A 80 18.06 -0.36 1.53
C GLY A 80 18.86 -1.50 2.17
N HIS A 81 18.49 -1.97 3.37
CA HIS A 81 19.20 -3.03 4.09
C HIS A 81 18.25 -4.12 4.59
N GLY A 82 18.77 -5.34 4.72
CA GLY A 82 18.03 -6.47 5.31
C GLY A 82 16.73 -6.78 4.57
N GLU A 83 15.62 -6.80 5.29
CA GLU A 83 14.29 -7.11 4.74
C GLU A 83 13.57 -5.88 4.16
N LEU A 84 14.27 -4.75 3.99
CA LEU A 84 13.71 -3.51 3.44
C LEU A 84 14.52 -2.98 2.23
N PRO A 85 14.65 -3.78 1.14
CA PRO A 85 15.28 -3.32 -0.10
C PRO A 85 14.47 -2.20 -0.76
N LEU A 86 15.08 -1.42 -1.66
CA LEU A 86 14.41 -0.28 -2.31
C LEU A 86 13.30 -0.71 -3.28
N GLU A 87 13.37 -1.96 -3.74
CA GLU A 87 12.51 -2.55 -4.75
C GLU A 87 11.29 -3.28 -4.14
N CYS A 88 11.19 -3.36 -2.81
CA CYS A 88 9.99 -3.84 -2.14
C CYS A 88 8.99 -2.69 -1.94
N VAL A 89 7.72 -3.02 -1.74
CA VAL A 89 6.63 -2.03 -1.60
C VAL A 89 6.90 -1.03 -0.48
N GLU A 90 7.22 -1.50 0.73
CA GLU A 90 7.46 -0.61 1.88
C GLU A 90 8.70 0.27 1.68
N GLY A 91 9.77 -0.29 1.09
CA GLY A 91 11.00 0.45 0.80
C GLY A 91 10.83 1.49 -0.31
N TYR A 92 10.18 1.11 -1.41
CA TYR A 92 9.89 2.00 -2.52
C TYR A 92 9.00 3.17 -2.08
N VAL A 93 7.90 2.92 -1.37
CA VAL A 93 7.03 3.98 -0.83
C VAL A 93 7.78 4.89 0.15
N ALA A 94 8.65 4.33 1.00
CA ALA A 94 9.46 5.13 1.89
C ALA A 94 10.39 6.09 1.12
N LEU A 95 11.00 5.61 0.04
CA LEU A 95 11.89 6.39 -0.82
C LEU A 95 11.12 7.45 -1.62
N THR A 96 10.08 7.06 -2.35
CA THR A 96 9.44 7.91 -3.37
C THR A 96 8.36 8.83 -2.81
N VAL A 97 7.58 8.37 -1.83
CA VAL A 97 6.49 9.16 -1.24
C VAL A 97 6.97 9.91 0.00
N TYR A 98 7.71 9.24 0.87
CA TYR A 98 8.15 9.82 2.14
C TYR A 98 9.57 10.39 2.12
N GLN A 99 10.24 10.37 0.97
CA GLN A 99 11.57 10.98 0.76
C GLN A 99 12.62 10.49 1.78
N LYS A 100 12.50 9.25 2.23
CA LYS A 100 13.48 8.60 3.10
C LYS A 100 14.75 8.28 2.33
N LYS A 101 15.88 8.29 3.04
CA LYS A 101 17.20 7.98 2.49
C LYS A 101 17.63 6.58 2.89
N ILE A 102 18.53 5.99 2.10
CA ILE A 102 19.17 4.72 2.45
C ILE A 102 19.79 4.85 3.86
N GLY A 103 19.53 3.85 4.72
CA GLY A 103 19.93 3.86 6.11
C GLY A 103 18.90 4.46 7.08
N ASP A 104 17.85 5.13 6.61
CA ASP A 104 16.81 5.67 7.49
C ASP A 104 15.92 4.57 8.07
N THR A 105 15.38 4.84 9.27
CA THR A 105 14.26 4.07 9.82
C THR A 105 12.96 4.44 9.10
N VAL A 106 12.15 3.43 8.77
CA VAL A 106 10.88 3.57 8.05
C VAL A 106 9.71 3.23 8.98
N PHE A 107 8.62 3.98 8.85
CA PHE A 107 7.39 3.69 9.58
C PHE A 107 6.69 2.45 9.00
N ARG A 108 6.23 1.57 9.89
CA ARG A 108 5.65 0.26 9.54
C ARG A 108 4.25 0.41 8.92
N ARG A 109 4.20 0.64 7.61
CA ARG A 109 2.96 0.90 6.85
C ARG A 109 2.55 -0.26 5.97
N ARG A 110 3.36 -1.34 5.91
CA ARG A 110 3.08 -2.50 5.05
C ARG A 110 1.67 -3.07 5.19
N VAL A 111 1.16 -3.20 6.42
CA VAL A 111 -0.10 -3.91 6.69
C VAL A 111 -1.29 -3.12 6.15
N PRO A 112 -1.50 -1.84 6.51
CA PRO A 112 -2.59 -1.05 5.93
C PRO A 112 -2.52 -0.95 4.40
N VAL A 113 -1.33 -0.67 3.83
CA VAL A 113 -1.18 -0.53 2.37
C VAL A 113 -1.60 -1.81 1.66
N THR A 114 -1.08 -2.96 2.10
CA THR A 114 -1.40 -4.28 1.52
C THR A 114 -2.89 -4.57 1.66
N ARG A 115 -3.46 -4.38 2.86
CA ARG A 115 -4.88 -4.71 3.11
C ARG A 115 -5.84 -3.85 2.30
N ILE A 116 -5.58 -2.55 2.19
CA ILE A 116 -6.42 -1.64 1.41
C ILE A 116 -6.41 -2.01 -0.08
N LEU A 117 -5.24 -2.31 -0.65
CA LEU A 117 -5.13 -2.71 -2.06
C LEU A 117 -5.83 -4.03 -2.35
N ILE A 118 -5.71 -5.01 -1.45
CA ILE A 118 -6.42 -6.30 -1.56
C ILE A 118 -7.92 -6.09 -1.45
N SER A 119 -8.38 -5.36 -0.44
CA SER A 119 -9.80 -5.08 -0.25
C SER A 119 -10.39 -4.39 -1.47
N ALA A 120 -9.65 -3.47 -2.10
CA ALA A 120 -10.07 -2.75 -3.29
C ALA A 120 -10.07 -3.61 -4.58
N GLY A 121 -9.69 -4.88 -4.52
CA GLY A 121 -9.61 -5.77 -5.68
C GLY A 121 -8.48 -5.42 -6.65
N LEU A 122 -7.52 -4.60 -6.23
CA LEU A 122 -6.40 -4.15 -7.06
C LEU A 122 -5.23 -5.14 -7.02
N CYS A 123 -5.04 -5.79 -5.87
CA CYS A 123 -3.95 -6.73 -5.68
C CYS A 123 -4.39 -8.01 -4.97
N ASP A 124 -3.65 -9.09 -5.23
CA ASP A 124 -3.62 -10.29 -4.41
C ASP A 124 -2.34 -10.31 -3.55
N TYR A 125 -2.31 -11.22 -2.58
CA TYR A 125 -1.12 -11.48 -1.77
C TYR A 125 -0.79 -12.96 -1.74
N ALA A 126 0.44 -13.29 -2.14
CA ALA A 126 0.98 -14.64 -2.09
C ALA A 126 2.47 -14.59 -1.74
N GLU A 127 2.92 -15.49 -0.87
CA GLU A 127 4.35 -15.71 -0.59
C GLU A 127 5.15 -14.44 -0.21
N GLY A 128 4.53 -13.51 0.52
CA GLY A 128 5.21 -12.26 0.91
C GLY A 128 5.26 -11.19 -0.18
N GLN A 129 4.55 -11.39 -1.29
CA GLN A 129 4.47 -10.47 -2.41
C GLN A 129 3.07 -9.90 -2.58
N LEU A 130 2.99 -8.68 -3.08
CA LEU A 130 1.78 -8.16 -3.71
C LEU A 130 1.82 -8.46 -5.20
N LEU A 131 0.67 -8.84 -5.76
CA LEU A 131 0.49 -9.15 -7.17
C LEU A 131 -0.70 -8.34 -7.69
N LEU A 132 -0.61 -7.75 -8.88
CA LEU A 132 -1.78 -7.13 -9.50
C LEU A 132 -2.80 -8.21 -9.89
N THR A 133 -4.07 -7.96 -9.61
CA THR A 133 -5.16 -8.84 -10.05
C THR A 133 -5.27 -8.84 -11.57
N THR A 134 -5.75 -9.95 -12.15
CA THR A 134 -5.95 -10.05 -13.60
C THR A 134 -6.88 -8.96 -14.13
N SER A 135 -7.98 -8.70 -13.41
CA SER A 135 -8.95 -7.65 -13.76
C SER A 135 -8.31 -6.26 -13.79
N PHE A 136 -7.41 -5.95 -12.86
CA PHE A 136 -6.75 -4.65 -12.84
C PHE A 136 -5.66 -4.52 -13.90
N LYS A 137 -4.96 -5.62 -14.27
CA LYS A 137 -3.98 -5.62 -15.37
C LYS A 137 -4.62 -5.19 -16.68
N GLU A 138 -5.81 -5.68 -16.98
CA GLU A 138 -6.59 -5.30 -18.17
C GLU A 138 -6.91 -3.79 -18.18
N VAL A 139 -7.32 -3.23 -17.04
CA VAL A 139 -7.60 -1.78 -16.91
C VAL A 139 -6.33 -0.93 -16.96
N ALA A 140 -5.21 -1.48 -16.50
CA ALA A 140 -3.92 -0.81 -16.43
C ALA A 140 -3.09 -0.90 -17.74
N ASN A 141 -3.61 -1.56 -18.78
CA ASN A 141 -2.91 -1.90 -20.03
C ASN A 141 -1.60 -2.68 -19.79
N LEU A 142 -1.66 -3.72 -18.95
CA LEU A 142 -0.56 -4.62 -18.64
C LEU A 142 -0.79 -6.02 -19.21
#